data_AF-A0A9E1CIR8-F1
#
_entry.id   AF-A0A9E1CIR8-F1
#
_cell.length_a   1.000
_cell.length_b   1.000
_cell.length_c   1.000
_cell.angle_alpha   90.00
_cell.angle_beta   90.00
_cell.angle_gamma   90.00
#
_symmetry.space_group_name_H-M   'P 1'
#
loop_
_entity.id
_entity.type
_entity.pdbx_description
1 polymer ?
#
loop_
_entity_poly.entity_id
_entity_poly.type
_entity_poly.pdbx_seq_one_letter_code
_entity_poly.pdbx_strand_id
1 'polypeptide(L)'
;LRPALRRILPQASRDGETLAAVSANVSANLLGLGNAATPLGIRTAQRMQALSGGGGASDELCLLVVMNTASLQLIPSTVAAVRAQLGAAHAFDILPAVWLASACSVGAGILAAKGLKRCWRT
;
A
#
# COMPACT_ATOMS: atom_id res chain seq x y z
N LEU A 1 -6.91 9.53 3.31
CA LEU A 1 -5.68 8.75 3.62
C LEU A 1 -4.94 9.24 4.87
N ARG A 2 -4.72 10.55 5.04
CA ARG A 2 -3.96 11.15 6.14
C ARG A 2 -4.26 10.63 7.57
N PRO A 3 -5.52 10.45 8.02
CA PRO A 3 -5.78 9.96 9.38
C PRO A 3 -5.49 8.45 9.56
N ALA A 4 -5.68 7.64 8.51
CA ALA A 4 -5.33 6.22 8.54
C ALA A 4 -3.81 6.03 8.52
N LEU A 5 -3.10 6.75 7.65
CA LEU A 5 -1.63 6.71 7.57
C LEU A 5 -0.97 7.22 8.85
N ARG A 6 -1.55 8.21 9.55
CA ARG A 6 -1.09 8.63 10.88
C ARG A 6 -1.17 7.54 11.95
N ARG A 7 -2.15 6.62 11.85
CA ARG A 7 -2.28 5.49 12.79
C ARG A 7 -1.37 4.31 12.42
N ILE A 8 -1.10 4.12 11.13
CA ILE A 8 -0.32 2.99 10.60
C ILE A 8 1.19 3.30 10.61
N LEU A 9 1.58 4.54 10.28
CA LEU A 9 2.96 5.01 10.15
C LEU A 9 3.20 6.29 11.00
N PRO A 10 3.19 6.18 12.34
CA PRO A 10 3.28 7.32 13.24
C PRO A 10 4.58 8.14 13.12
N GLN A 11 5.74 7.54 12.88
CA GLN A 11 7.00 8.26 12.72
C GLN A 11 7.09 8.95 11.37
N ALA A 12 6.73 8.28 10.28
CA ALA A 12 6.61 8.89 8.95
C ALA A 12 5.62 10.07 8.94
N SER A 13 4.62 10.05 9.82
CA SER A 13 3.63 11.11 9.94
C SER A 13 4.07 12.35 10.72
N ARG A 14 5.24 12.29 11.39
CA ARG A 14 5.86 13.43 12.07
C ARG A 14 6.54 14.38 11.10
N ASP A 15 6.95 13.87 9.94
CA ASP A 15 7.51 14.67 8.85
C ASP A 15 6.46 14.87 7.73
N GLY A 16 6.17 16.13 7.41
CA GLY A 16 5.13 16.49 6.46
C GLY A 16 5.43 16.00 5.04
N GLU A 17 6.70 16.01 4.63
CA GLU A 17 7.13 15.57 3.30
C GLU A 17 7.10 14.04 3.18
N THR A 18 7.54 13.32 4.20
CA THR A 18 7.49 11.86 4.25
C THR A 18 6.05 11.36 4.25
N LEU A 19 5.16 12.02 5.01
CA LEU A 19 3.74 11.70 4.99
C LEU A 19 3.11 11.93 3.60
N ALA A 20 3.52 12.97 2.90
CA ALA A 20 3.07 13.24 1.53
C ALA A 20 3.57 12.17 0.55
N ALA A 21 4.84 11.75 0.66
CA ALA A 21 5.43 10.70 -0.16
C ALA A 21 4.75 9.33 0.08
N VAL A 22 4.55 8.94 1.35
CA VAL A 22 3.78 7.74 1.73
C VAL A 22 2.36 7.82 1.16
N SER A 23 1.69 8.96 1.29
CA SER A 23 0.33 9.13 0.79
C SER A 23 0.27 9.00 -0.73
N ALA A 24 1.26 9.53 -1.45
CA ALA A 24 1.35 9.43 -2.90
C ALA A 24 1.62 7.99 -3.36
N ASN A 25 2.54 7.27 -2.71
CA ASN A 25 2.80 5.86 -3.01
C ASN A 25 1.56 4.99 -2.78
N VAL A 26 0.92 5.13 -1.61
CA VAL A 26 -0.31 4.38 -1.30
C VAL A 26 -1.43 4.73 -2.27
N SER A 27 -1.60 6.01 -2.62
CA SER A 27 -2.61 6.43 -3.60
C SER A 27 -2.35 5.86 -5.00
N ALA A 28 -1.08 5.84 -5.46
CA ALA A 28 -0.71 5.26 -6.75
C ALA A 28 -1.02 3.75 -6.79
N ASN A 29 -0.76 3.03 -5.70
CA ASN A 29 -1.15 1.62 -5.56
C ASN A 29 -2.66 1.43 -5.56
N LEU A 30 -3.40 2.27 -4.82
CA LEU A 30 -4.87 2.23 -4.76
C LEU A 30 -5.56 2.52 -6.10
N LEU A 31 -4.96 3.39 -6.94
CA LEU A 31 -5.48 3.76 -8.26
C LEU A 31 -5.08 2.77 -9.38
N GLY A 32 -4.28 1.77 -9.06
CA GLY A 32 -3.76 0.80 -10.04
C GLY A 32 -2.65 1.36 -10.95
N LEU A 33 -2.06 2.50 -10.58
CA LEU A 33 -0.93 3.12 -11.28
C LEU A 33 0.40 2.46 -10.84
N GLY A 34 0.50 1.14 -10.98
CA GLY A 34 1.66 0.36 -10.54
C GLY A 34 3.00 0.87 -11.09
N ASN A 35 3.02 1.39 -12.32
CA ASN A 35 4.19 2.00 -12.95
C ASN A 35 4.70 3.25 -12.21
N ALA A 36 3.83 3.99 -11.52
CA ALA A 36 4.22 5.14 -10.71
C ALA A 36 4.47 4.75 -9.24
N ALA A 37 3.83 3.68 -8.76
CA ALA A 37 3.90 3.26 -7.37
C ALA A 37 5.31 2.82 -6.96
N THR A 38 5.99 2.01 -7.78
CA THR A 38 7.34 1.50 -7.47
C THR A 38 8.40 2.61 -7.30
N PRO A 39 8.57 3.57 -8.24
CA PRO A 39 9.53 4.66 -8.06
C PRO A 39 9.15 5.61 -6.90
N LEU A 40 7.85 5.81 -6.64
CA LEU A 40 7.38 6.54 -5.45
C LEU A 40 7.71 5.80 -4.15
N GLY A 41 7.60 4.48 -4.15
CA GLY A 41 7.89 3.62 -3.00
C GLY A 41 9.36 3.67 -2.61
N ILE A 42 10.26 3.60 -3.60
CA ILE A 42 11.72 3.69 -3.36
C ILE A 42 12.09 5.04 -2.74
N ARG A 43 11.58 6.17 -3.26
CA ARG A 43 11.85 7.50 -2.68
C ARG A 43 11.31 7.63 -1.26
N THR A 44 10.14 7.05 -1.01
CA THR A 44 9.53 7.04 0.33
C THR A 44 10.37 6.23 1.30
N ALA A 45 10.83 5.05 0.90
CA ALA A 45 11.72 4.20 1.69
C ALA A 45 13.05 4.90 2.02
N GLN A 46 13.68 5.57 1.04
CA GLN A 46 14.91 6.34 1.26
C GLN A 46 14.72 7.47 2.28
N ARG A 47 13.61 8.22 2.20
CA ARG A 47 13.27 9.24 3.20
C ARG A 47 13.05 8.65 4.59
N MET A 48 12.30 7.56 4.68
CA MET A 48 12.06 6.87 5.96
C MET A 48 13.34 6.31 6.57
N GLN A 49 14.28 5.83 5.75
CA GLN A 49 15.58 5.36 6.19
C GLN A 49 16.46 6.51 6.72
N ALA A 50 16.45 7.66 6.05
CA ALA A 50 17.15 8.86 6.51
C ALA A 50 16.59 9.36 7.87
N LEU A 51 15.27 9.32 8.06
CA LEU A 51 14.61 9.65 9.33
C LEU A 51 14.91 8.64 10.45
N SER A 52 15.15 7.38 10.11
CA SER A 52 15.42 6.32 11.08
C SER A 52 16.90 6.20 11.49
N GLY A 53 17.78 7.07 10.97
CA GLY A 53 19.20 7.08 11.32
C GLY A 53 20.06 6.01 10.62
N GLY A 54 19.61 5.45 9.49
CA GLY A 54 20.45 4.64 8.60
C GLY A 54 20.86 3.23 9.07
N GLY A 55 20.48 2.80 10.28
CA GLY A 55 20.90 1.53 10.88
C GLY A 55 20.23 0.25 10.36
N GLY A 56 19.35 0.33 9.35
CA GLY A 56 18.61 -0.83 8.82
C GLY A 56 17.21 -0.48 8.33
N ALA A 57 16.41 -1.51 8.00
CA ALA A 57 14.99 -1.33 7.68
C ALA A 57 14.20 -1.11 8.98
N SER A 58 13.62 0.08 9.16
CA SER A 58 12.75 0.35 10.30
C SER A 58 11.39 -0.37 10.17
N ASP A 59 10.72 -0.61 11.29
CA ASP A 59 9.38 -1.23 11.33
C ASP A 59 8.39 -0.60 10.34
N GLU A 60 8.44 0.73 10.21
CA GLU A 60 7.56 1.48 9.31
C GLU A 60 7.94 1.32 7.85
N LEU A 61 9.23 1.17 7.55
CA LEU A 61 9.73 0.90 6.21
C LEU A 61 9.34 -0.51 5.78
N CYS A 62 9.42 -1.48 6.69
CA CYS A 62 8.93 -2.84 6.47
C CYS A 62 7.40 -2.85 6.23
N LEU A 63 6.65 -2.07 6.99
CA LEU A 63 5.21 -1.92 6.81
C LEU A 63 4.84 -1.25 5.48
N LEU A 64 5.62 -0.25 5.03
CA LEU A 64 5.46 0.35 3.70
C LEU A 64 5.65 -0.70 2.60
N VAL A 65 6.69 -1.53 2.70
CA VAL A 65 6.94 -2.62 1.73
C VAL A 65 5.76 -3.60 1.73
N VAL A 66 5.29 -4.05 2.89
CA VAL A 66 4.12 -4.94 2.98
C VAL A 66 2.88 -4.31 2.35
N MET A 67 2.61 -3.02 2.60
CA MET A 67 1.49 -2.32 1.96
C MET A 67 1.67 -2.19 0.45
N ASN A 68 2.91 -2.01 -0.02
CA ASN A 68 3.19 -1.92 -1.44
C ASN A 68 3.01 -3.28 -2.15
N THR A 69 3.48 -4.36 -1.52
CA THR A 69 3.33 -5.76 -1.96
C THR A 69 1.88 -6.25 -1.89
N ALA A 70 1.10 -5.79 -0.92
CA ALA A 70 -0.32 -6.16 -0.80
C ALA A 70 -1.20 -5.62 -1.94
N SER A 71 -0.69 -4.70 -2.78
CA SER A 71 -1.30 -4.19 -4.01
C SER A 71 -2.82 -4.04 -3.95
N LEU A 72 -3.31 -3.40 -2.89
CA LEU A 72 -4.71 -3.06 -2.78
C LEU A 72 -5.11 -2.10 -3.90
N GLN A 73 -5.86 -2.56 -4.89
CA GLN A 73 -6.44 -1.70 -5.92
C GLN A 73 -7.89 -1.38 -5.57
N LEU A 74 -8.13 -0.12 -5.24
CA LEU A 74 -9.48 0.44 -5.06
C LEU A 74 -10.18 0.57 -6.42
N ILE A 75 -9.41 0.87 -7.47
CA ILE A 75 -9.85 0.89 -8.87
C ILE A 75 -8.95 -0.08 -9.65
N PRO A 76 -9.45 -1.26 -10.06
CA PRO A 76 -8.72 -2.19 -10.89
C PRO A 76 -8.75 -1.70 -12.35
N SER A 77 -8.21 -0.50 -12.58
CA SER A 77 -8.22 0.21 -13.87
C SER A 77 -7.53 -0.61 -14.98
N THR A 78 -6.45 -1.31 -14.66
CA THR A 78 -5.74 -2.21 -15.59
C THR A 78 -6.60 -3.40 -16.01
N VAL A 79 -7.29 -4.04 -15.06
CA VAL A 79 -8.17 -5.19 -15.35
C VAL A 79 -9.42 -4.73 -16.12
N ALA A 80 -9.97 -3.57 -15.78
CA ALA A 80 -11.07 -2.95 -16.52
C ALA A 80 -10.65 -2.61 -17.96
N ALA A 81 -9.45 -2.08 -18.17
CA ALA A 81 -8.92 -1.76 -19.50
C ALA A 81 -8.68 -3.01 -20.36
N VAL A 82 -8.19 -4.11 -19.78
CA VAL A 82 -8.05 -5.39 -20.48
C VAL A 82 -9.43 -5.97 -20.84
N ARG A 83 -10.40 -5.92 -19.92
CA ARG A 83 -11.78 -6.37 -20.20
C ARG A 83 -12.45 -5.53 -21.29
N ALA A 84 -12.23 -4.22 -21.31
CA ALA A 84 -12.72 -3.34 -22.37
C ALA A 84 -12.10 -3.68 -23.73
N GLN A 85 -10.79 -3.97 -23.78
CA GLN A 85 -10.12 -4.40 -25.01
C GLN A 85 -10.60 -5.77 -25.51
N LEU A 86 -11.04 -6.65 -24.62
CA LEU A 86 -11.63 -7.96 -24.95
C LEU A 86 -13.15 -7.89 -25.24
N GLY A 87 -13.74 -6.69 -25.32
CA GLY A 87 -15.13 -6.49 -25.74
C GLY A 87 -16.18 -6.69 -24.63
N ALA A 88 -15.81 -6.62 -23.36
CA ALA A 88 -16.78 -6.76 -22.27
C ALA A 88 -17.78 -5.59 -22.24
N ALA A 89 -19.09 -5.91 -22.29
CA ALA A 89 -20.19 -4.93 -22.26
C ALA A 89 -20.17 -4.03 -21.00
N HIS A 90 -19.75 -4.58 -19.86
CA HIS A 90 -19.55 -3.85 -18.61
C HIS A 90 -18.20 -4.23 -17.98
N ALA A 91 -17.17 -3.44 -18.28
CA ALA A 91 -15.80 -3.67 -17.79
C ALA A 91 -15.66 -3.59 -16.25
N PHE A 92 -16.61 -2.93 -15.58
CA PHE A 92 -16.60 -2.67 -14.14
C PHE A 92 -17.46 -3.62 -13.29
N ASP A 93 -18.21 -4.56 -13.88
CA ASP A 93 -19.06 -5.51 -13.13
C ASP A 93 -18.28 -6.40 -12.14
N ILE A 94 -16.95 -6.45 -12.26
CA ILE A 94 -16.08 -7.19 -11.33
C ILE A 94 -15.78 -6.44 -10.04
N LEU A 95 -16.07 -5.13 -9.97
CA LEU A 95 -15.72 -4.27 -8.84
C LEU A 95 -16.16 -4.84 -7.48
N PRO A 96 -17.39 -5.38 -7.32
CA PRO A 96 -17.81 -5.94 -6.04
C PRO A 96 -16.95 -7.13 -5.60
N ALA A 97 -16.60 -8.02 -6.55
CA ALA A 97 -15.75 -9.17 -6.27
C ALA A 97 -14.30 -8.75 -5.97
N VAL A 98 -13.79 -7.74 -6.67
CA VAL A 98 -12.44 -7.19 -6.42
C VAL A 98 -12.37 -6.53 -5.05
N TRP A 99 -13.38 -5.77 -4.63
CA TRP A 99 -13.43 -5.16 -3.30
C TRP A 99 -13.50 -6.20 -2.19
N LEU A 100 -14.29 -7.26 -2.37
CA LEU A 100 -14.37 -8.38 -1.42
C LEU A 100 -13.04 -9.13 -1.30
N ALA A 101 -12.44 -9.50 -2.44
CA ALA A 101 -11.13 -10.16 -2.45
C ALA A 101 -10.03 -9.28 -1.84
N SER A 102 -10.05 -7.99 -2.14
CA SER A 102 -9.12 -7.00 -1.58
C SER A 102 -9.29 -6.85 -0.07
N ALA A 103 -10.53 -6.73 0.42
CA ALA A 103 -10.81 -6.64 1.85
C ALA A 103 -10.37 -7.90 2.60
N CYS A 104 -10.62 -9.08 2.03
CA CYS A 104 -10.17 -10.35 2.60
C CYS A 104 -8.64 -10.46 2.64
N SER A 105 -7.95 -10.11 1.54
CA SER A 105 -6.48 -10.15 1.45
C SER A 105 -5.83 -9.22 2.49
N VAL A 106 -6.37 -8.01 2.66
CA VAL A 106 -5.88 -7.04 3.65
C VAL A 106 -6.15 -7.47 5.06
N GLY A 107 -7.36 -7.98 5.32
CA GLY A 107 -7.72 -8.54 6.62
C GLY A 107 -6.73 -9.64 7.01
N ALA A 108 -6.48 -10.58 6.09
CA ALA A 108 -5.52 -11.65 6.29
C ALA A 108 -4.09 -11.12 6.52
N GLY A 109 -3.63 -10.15 5.70
CA GLY A 109 -2.31 -9.55 5.85
C GLY A 109 -2.11 -8.79 7.16
N ILE A 110 -3.10 -8.02 7.60
CA ILE A 110 -3.07 -7.31 8.89
C ILE A 110 -3.09 -8.29 10.06
N LEU A 111 -3.92 -9.33 9.99
CA LEU A 111 -4.00 -10.36 11.03
C LEU A 111 -2.69 -11.15 11.12
N ALA A 112 -2.10 -11.54 9.99
CA ALA A 112 -0.82 -12.21 9.93
C ALA A 112 0.30 -11.32 10.49
N ALA A 113 0.38 -10.05 10.07
CA ALA A 113 1.39 -9.11 10.58
C ALA A 113 1.25 -8.87 12.09
N LYS A 114 0.03 -8.71 12.60
CA LYS A 114 -0.22 -8.57 14.05
C LYS A 114 0.07 -9.86 14.82
N GLY A 115 -0.29 -11.01 14.27
CA GLY A 115 -0.04 -12.32 14.86
C GLY A 115 1.45 -12.62 14.96
N LEU A 116 2.19 -12.47 13.86
CA LEU A 116 3.65 -12.65 13.87
C LEU A 116 4.34 -11.64 14.80
N LYS A 117 3.91 -10.36 14.83
CA LYS A 117 4.45 -9.38 15.77
C LYS A 117 4.23 -9.77 17.24
N ARG A 118 3.17 -10.53 17.54
CA ARG A 118 2.87 -11.03 18.89
C ARG A 118 3.73 -12.25 19.24
N CYS A 119 3.97 -13.12 18.26
CA CYS A 119 4.77 -14.34 18.43
C CYS A 119 6.29 -14.10 18.39
N TRP A 120 6.74 -13.03 17.73
CA TRP A 120 8.16 -12.73 17.51
C TRP A 120 8.68 -11.57 18.37
N ARG A 121 8.05 -11.33 19.51
CA ARG A 121 8.70 -10.62 20.63
C ARG A 121 9.58 -11.63 21.39
N THR A 122 10.72 -11.94 20.80
CA THR A 122 11.89 -12.50 21.48
C THR A 122 12.95 -11.42 21.49
#